data_AF-A0A5B9W0H9-F1
#
_entry.id   AF-A0A5B9W0H9-F1
#
_cell.length_a   1.000
_cell.length_b   1.000
_cell.length_c   1.000
_cell.angle_alpha   90.00
_cell.angle_beta   90.00
_cell.angle_gamma   90.00
#
_symmetry.space_group_name_H-M   'P 1'
#
loop_
_entity.id
_entity.type
_entity.pdbx_description
1 polymer ?
#
loop_
_entity_poly.entity_id
_entity_poly.type
_entity_poly.pdbx_seq_one_letter_code
_entity_poly.pdbx_strand_id
1 'polypeptide(L)'
;MQHPSPETGRYANLRRGGAGLGRLAAWLPIGFVLLGAGLFLDQARDLVSDGQFTTGERRVMGIIALVTFSGSVLAGWILSRLFRTLAGVLEVLADSAEASWRTGDLIEQHLVPTLGRIALAVEESHPAAAQPADDRAEVARRPQALIAELDRAKAAGRAGRAVELRDALTRHLRGEALHRLDRDLALWLLRLVEARVQSDAVDVELADWVARAVDSLGDMPEAEPLRRALPALQRRAEQRAGRQAAGHSRRTSTNRGQP
;
A
#
# COMPACT_ATOMS: atom_id res chain seq x y z
N MET A 1 -9.91 -30.04 -34.85
CA MET A 1 -10.38 -28.66 -35.08
C MET A 1 -10.17 -27.88 -33.79
N GLN A 2 -9.16 -27.00 -33.74
CA GLN A 2 -8.88 -26.15 -32.58
C GLN A 2 -9.89 -25.00 -32.57
N HIS A 3 -10.77 -24.96 -31.58
CA HIS A 3 -11.59 -23.79 -31.31
C HIS A 3 -10.67 -22.65 -30.85
N PRO A 4 -10.65 -21.48 -31.52
CA PRO A 4 -9.95 -20.32 -30.97
C PRO A 4 -10.66 -19.92 -29.68
N SER A 5 -9.96 -20.02 -28.55
CA SER A 5 -10.48 -19.69 -27.23
C SER A 5 -10.93 -18.22 -27.21
N PRO A 6 -12.18 -17.91 -26.81
CA PRO A 6 -12.71 -16.53 -26.75
C PRO A 6 -12.04 -15.63 -25.70
N GLU A 7 -10.93 -16.06 -25.09
CA GLU A 7 -10.42 -15.53 -23.83
C GLU A 7 -9.26 -14.54 -23.98
N THR A 8 -8.55 -14.55 -25.12
CA THR A 8 -7.52 -13.54 -25.46
C THR A 8 -8.09 -12.12 -25.58
N GLY A 9 -9.42 -11.95 -25.64
CA GLY A 9 -10.07 -10.65 -25.77
C GLY A 9 -10.22 -9.87 -24.46
N ARG A 10 -10.25 -10.52 -23.29
CA ARG A 10 -10.72 -9.86 -22.05
C ARG A 10 -9.70 -8.86 -21.46
N TYR A 11 -8.40 -9.14 -21.62
CA TYR A 11 -7.30 -8.24 -21.22
C TYR A 11 -6.71 -7.40 -22.37
N ALA A 12 -7.18 -7.65 -23.60
CA ALA A 12 -6.77 -6.87 -24.77
C ALA A 12 -7.13 -5.38 -24.63
N ASN A 13 -8.18 -5.05 -23.86
CA ASN A 13 -8.58 -3.68 -23.58
C ASN A 13 -7.61 -2.96 -22.61
N LEU A 14 -7.04 -3.68 -21.63
CA LEU A 14 -6.01 -3.15 -20.73
C LEU A 14 -4.68 -2.95 -21.46
N ARG A 15 -4.25 -3.93 -22.28
CA ARG A 15 -3.06 -3.77 -23.15
C ARG A 15 -3.25 -2.67 -24.20
N ARG A 16 -4.42 -2.54 -24.83
CA ARG A 16 -4.74 -1.40 -25.72
C ARG A 16 -4.77 -0.08 -24.98
N GLY A 17 -5.27 -0.04 -23.75
CA GLY A 17 -5.26 1.14 -22.89
C GLY A 17 -3.84 1.62 -22.59
N GLY A 18 -2.95 0.70 -22.19
CA GLY A 18 -1.53 0.99 -21.97
C GLY A 18 -0.81 1.47 -23.25
N ALA A 19 -1.05 0.80 -24.39
CA ALA A 19 -0.48 1.22 -25.67
C ALA A 19 -1.01 2.57 -26.15
N GLY A 20 -2.29 2.87 -25.91
CA GLY A 20 -2.91 4.16 -26.21
C GLY A 20 -2.34 5.30 -25.36
N LEU A 21 -2.17 5.06 -24.06
CA LEU A 21 -1.53 5.99 -23.12
C LEU A 21 -0.06 6.24 -23.49
N GLY A 22 0.68 5.20 -23.90
CA GLY A 22 2.06 5.35 -24.38
C GLY A 22 2.17 6.25 -25.62
N ARG A 23 1.23 6.15 -26.56
CA ARG A 23 1.18 7.04 -27.73
C ARG A 23 0.81 8.47 -27.33
N LEU A 24 -0.21 8.66 -26.49
CA LEU A 24 -0.60 9.98 -25.99
C LEU A 24 0.56 10.67 -25.24
N ALA A 25 1.32 9.91 -24.45
CA ALA A 25 2.49 10.40 -23.73
C ALA A 25 3.58 10.94 -24.67
N ALA A 26 3.70 10.40 -25.89
CA ALA A 26 4.64 10.90 -26.88
C ALA A 26 4.23 12.25 -27.49
N TRP A 27 2.92 12.54 -27.57
CA TRP A 27 2.37 13.78 -28.14
C TRP A 27 2.24 14.91 -27.12
N LEU A 28 2.05 14.59 -25.85
CA LEU A 28 1.97 15.53 -24.73
C LEU A 28 3.11 16.58 -24.68
N PRO A 29 4.40 16.21 -24.79
CA PRO A 29 5.48 17.20 -24.75
C PRO A 29 5.43 18.16 -25.95
N ILE A 30 5.00 17.69 -27.13
CA ILE A 30 4.82 18.54 -28.32
C ILE A 30 3.73 19.57 -28.06
N GLY A 31 2.61 19.17 -27.45
CA GLY A 31 1.52 20.07 -27.09
C GLY A 31 1.96 21.16 -26.10
N PHE A 32 2.71 20.79 -25.06
CA PHE A 32 3.21 21.75 -24.07
C PHE A 32 4.29 22.69 -24.64
N VAL A 33 5.13 22.21 -25.56
CA VAL A 33 6.09 23.06 -26.26
C VAL A 33 5.36 24.06 -27.16
N LEU A 34 4.33 23.64 -27.90
CA LEU A 34 3.53 24.54 -28.74
C LEU A 34 2.77 25.57 -27.89
N LEU A 35 2.18 25.15 -26.78
CA LEU A 35 1.49 26.04 -25.85
C LEU A 35 2.45 27.06 -25.22
N GLY A 36 3.61 26.60 -24.74
CA GLY A 36 4.65 27.46 -24.21
C GLY A 36 5.20 28.44 -25.25
N ALA A 37 5.40 27.99 -26.49
CA ALA A 37 5.83 28.83 -27.60
C ALA A 37 4.79 29.89 -27.96
N GLY A 38 3.50 29.54 -27.93
CA GLY A 38 2.40 30.49 -28.13
C GLY A 38 2.38 31.58 -27.06
N LEU A 39 2.45 31.20 -25.79
CA LEU A 39 2.50 32.17 -24.67
C LEU A 39 3.75 33.04 -24.72
N PHE A 40 4.90 32.47 -25.09
CA PHE A 40 6.14 33.22 -25.27
C PHE A 40 6.03 34.24 -26.41
N LEU A 41 5.48 33.83 -27.56
CA LEU A 41 5.29 34.72 -28.71
C LEU A 41 4.30 35.85 -28.39
N ASP A 42 3.25 35.56 -27.63
CA ASP A 42 2.29 36.56 -27.16
C ASP A 42 2.97 37.62 -26.27
N GLN A 43 3.77 37.19 -25.30
CA GLN A 43 4.54 38.11 -24.44
C GLN A 43 5.68 38.83 -25.20
N ALA A 44 6.28 38.18 -26.20
CA ALA A 44 7.32 38.77 -27.04
C ALA A 44 6.74 39.78 -28.04
N ARG A 45 5.46 39.64 -28.43
CA ARG A 45 4.78 40.58 -29.32
C ARG A 45 4.63 41.95 -28.67
N ASP A 46 4.23 42.00 -27.40
CA ASP A 46 4.11 43.25 -26.65
C ASP A 46 5.48 43.96 -26.50
N LEU A 47 6.56 43.20 -26.35
CA LEU A 47 7.93 43.71 -26.29
C LEU A 47 8.42 44.37 -27.59
N VAL A 48 7.92 43.91 -28.74
CA VAL A 48 8.29 44.42 -30.08
C VAL A 48 7.34 45.54 -30.53
N SER A 49 6.06 45.46 -30.13
CA SER A 49 5.02 46.40 -30.54
C SER A 49 5.11 47.75 -29.82
N ASP A 50 5.57 47.79 -28.57
CA ASP A 50 5.58 49.02 -27.79
C ASP A 50 6.98 49.65 -27.69
N GLY A 51 7.19 50.71 -28.46
CA GLY A 51 8.45 51.46 -28.50
C GLY A 51 8.78 52.21 -27.21
N GLN A 52 7.81 52.38 -26.31
CA GLN A 52 7.91 53.26 -25.14
C GLN A 52 8.45 52.61 -23.86
N PHE A 53 8.66 51.29 -23.84
CA PHE A 53 9.19 50.63 -22.65
C PHE A 53 10.64 51.02 -22.36
N THR A 54 10.90 51.38 -21.09
CA THR A 54 12.25 51.60 -20.58
C THR A 54 13.08 50.31 -20.64
N THR A 55 14.41 50.42 -20.77
CA THR A 55 15.33 49.25 -20.87
C THR A 55 15.20 48.27 -19.69
N GLY A 56 14.77 48.75 -18.52
CA GLY A 56 14.51 47.91 -17.35
C GLY A 56 13.27 47.04 -17.49
N GLU A 57 12.17 47.60 -18.00
CA GLU A 57 10.88 46.92 -18.12
C GLU A 57 10.92 45.79 -19.17
N ARG A 58 11.63 46.02 -20.28
CA ARG A 58 11.88 44.98 -21.31
C ARG A 58 12.63 43.77 -20.76
N ARG A 59 13.56 43.98 -19.82
CA ARG A 59 14.33 42.89 -19.19
C ARG A 59 13.45 42.05 -18.26
N VAL A 60 12.61 42.70 -17.45
CA VAL A 60 11.70 41.98 -16.54
C VAL A 60 10.72 41.12 -17.32
N MET A 61 10.10 41.69 -18.35
CA MET A 61 9.12 40.98 -19.18
C MET A 61 9.77 39.85 -20.00
N GLY A 62 11.00 40.03 -20.49
CA GLY A 62 11.77 38.96 -21.11
C GLY A 62 12.13 37.80 -20.16
N ILE A 63 12.43 38.10 -18.89
CA ILE A 63 12.67 37.07 -17.86
C ILE A 63 11.38 36.29 -17.59
N ILE A 64 10.23 36.97 -17.46
CA ILE A 64 8.94 36.33 -17.24
C ILE A 64 8.63 35.38 -18.39
N ALA A 65 8.77 35.82 -19.64
CA ALA A 65 8.53 34.99 -20.82
C ALA A 65 9.43 33.74 -20.85
N LEU A 66 10.70 33.88 -20.51
CA LEU A 66 11.65 32.77 -20.46
C LEU A 66 11.32 31.78 -19.33
N VAL A 67 10.92 32.28 -18.16
CA VAL A 67 10.49 31.45 -17.02
C VAL A 67 9.21 30.69 -17.36
N THR A 68 8.23 31.34 -17.99
CA THR A 68 6.98 30.69 -18.41
C THR A 68 7.23 29.62 -19.47
N PHE A 69 8.09 29.90 -20.46
CA PHE A 69 8.44 28.91 -21.48
C PHE A 69 9.17 27.71 -20.88
N SER A 70 10.22 27.95 -20.09
CA SER A 70 10.99 26.87 -19.45
C SER A 70 10.16 26.05 -18.46
N GLY A 71 9.27 26.70 -17.71
CA GLY A 71 8.29 26.04 -16.83
C GLY A 71 7.33 25.14 -17.61
N SER A 72 6.84 25.58 -18.77
CA SER A 72 5.95 24.80 -19.62
C SER A 72 6.64 23.57 -20.22
N VAL A 73 7.88 23.72 -20.67
CA VAL A 73 8.71 22.61 -21.17
C VAL A 73 8.98 21.58 -20.06
N LEU A 74 9.35 22.05 -18.86
CA LEU A 74 9.61 21.18 -17.73
C LEU A 74 8.35 20.43 -17.29
N ALA A 75 7.21 21.11 -17.21
CA ALA A 75 5.93 20.49 -16.87
C ALA A 75 5.54 19.40 -17.88
N GLY A 76 5.68 19.67 -19.18
CA GLY A 76 5.45 18.69 -20.24
C GLY A 76 6.37 17.47 -20.11
N TRP A 77 7.64 17.67 -19.76
CA TRP A 77 8.60 16.59 -19.54
C TRP A 77 8.23 15.72 -18.34
N ILE A 78 7.91 16.34 -17.20
CA ILE A 78 7.48 15.63 -15.98
C ILE A 78 6.21 14.82 -16.26
N LEU A 79 5.22 15.42 -16.91
CA LEU A 79 3.95 14.75 -17.22
C LEU A 79 4.16 13.55 -18.15
N SER A 80 5.00 13.69 -19.19
CA SER A 80 5.40 12.58 -20.06
C SER A 80 6.07 11.44 -19.27
N ARG A 81 6.97 11.76 -18.33
CA ARG A 81 7.61 10.76 -17.47
C ARG A 81 6.57 10.01 -16.64
N LEU A 82 5.62 10.73 -16.04
CA LEU A 82 4.56 10.16 -15.22
C LEU A 82 3.66 9.20 -16.01
N PHE A 83 3.25 9.59 -17.22
CA PHE A 83 2.47 8.71 -18.09
C PHE A 83 3.24 7.44 -18.50
N ARG A 84 4.54 7.54 -18.77
CA ARG A 84 5.37 6.35 -19.07
C ARG A 84 5.46 5.41 -17.86
N THR A 85 5.63 5.96 -16.65
CA THR A 85 5.63 5.13 -15.44
C THR A 85 4.27 4.46 -15.22
N LEU A 86 3.17 5.19 -15.44
CA LEU A 86 1.82 4.64 -15.31
C LEU A 86 1.57 3.51 -16.33
N ALA A 87 2.03 3.67 -17.58
CA ALA A 87 1.93 2.63 -18.60
C ALA A 87 2.68 1.36 -18.19
N GLY A 88 3.90 1.48 -17.65
CA GLY A 88 4.66 0.33 -17.14
C GLY A 88 3.98 -0.37 -15.97
N VAL A 89 3.37 0.38 -15.05
CA VAL A 89 2.59 -0.20 -13.95
C VAL A 89 1.37 -0.97 -14.47
N LEU A 90 0.65 -0.42 -15.45
CA LEU A 90 -0.49 -1.10 -16.07
C LEU A 90 -0.09 -2.40 -16.78
N GLU A 91 1.09 -2.45 -17.40
CA GLU A 91 1.63 -3.66 -18.02
C GLU A 91 1.93 -4.74 -16.98
N VAL A 92 2.60 -4.40 -15.89
CA VAL A 92 2.85 -5.32 -14.77
C VAL A 92 1.55 -5.83 -14.14
N LEU A 93 0.55 -4.95 -13.98
CA LEU A 93 -0.77 -5.35 -13.47
C LEU A 93 -1.48 -6.31 -14.44
N ALA A 94 -1.37 -6.09 -15.75
CA ALA A 94 -1.92 -7.00 -16.74
C ALA A 94 -1.24 -8.38 -16.68
N ASP A 95 0.09 -8.42 -16.58
CA ASP A 95 0.85 -9.67 -16.52
C ASP A 95 0.61 -10.43 -15.22
N SER A 96 0.49 -9.74 -14.08
CA SER A 96 0.15 -10.35 -12.80
C SER A 96 -1.27 -10.91 -12.77
N ALA A 97 -2.23 -10.21 -13.38
CA ALA A 97 -3.58 -10.75 -13.58
C ALA A 97 -3.52 -12.01 -14.45
N GLU A 98 -2.80 -11.99 -15.57
CA GLU A 98 -2.65 -13.14 -16.46
C GLU A 98 -2.02 -14.36 -15.73
N ALA A 99 -0.99 -14.13 -14.91
CA ALA A 99 -0.35 -15.17 -14.10
C ALA A 99 -1.30 -15.75 -13.04
N SER A 100 -2.12 -14.92 -12.39
CA SER A 100 -3.09 -15.36 -11.39
C SER A 100 -4.16 -16.26 -12.01
N TRP A 101 -4.64 -15.93 -13.20
CA TRP A 101 -5.62 -16.75 -13.93
C TRP A 101 -5.04 -18.10 -14.36
N ARG A 102 -3.83 -18.12 -14.94
CA ARG A 102 -3.17 -19.39 -15.29
C ARG A 102 -2.97 -20.30 -14.07
N THR A 103 -2.65 -19.70 -12.93
CA THR A 103 -2.54 -20.44 -11.67
C THR A 103 -3.89 -21.01 -11.24
N GLY A 104 -4.98 -20.24 -11.37
CA GLY A 104 -6.34 -20.72 -11.12
C GLY A 104 -6.73 -21.89 -12.00
N ASP A 105 -6.46 -21.81 -13.29
CA ASP A 105 -6.74 -22.88 -14.26
C ASP A 105 -5.91 -24.15 -13.98
N LEU A 106 -4.62 -23.99 -13.65
CA LEU A 106 -3.76 -25.10 -13.19
C LEU A 106 -4.28 -25.74 -11.89
N ILE A 107 -4.79 -24.95 -10.95
CA ILE A 107 -5.41 -25.46 -9.72
C ILE A 107 -6.69 -26.26 -10.07
N GLU A 108 -7.53 -25.74 -10.96
CA GLU A 108 -8.76 -26.44 -11.36
C GLU A 108 -8.46 -27.75 -12.10
N GLN A 109 -7.51 -27.73 -13.03
CA GLN A 109 -7.14 -28.90 -13.84
C GLN A 109 -6.38 -29.98 -13.06
N HIS A 110 -5.59 -29.61 -12.04
CA HIS A 110 -4.70 -30.57 -11.37
C HIS A 110 -5.01 -30.76 -9.89
N LEU A 111 -5.33 -29.70 -9.16
CA LEU A 111 -5.60 -29.81 -7.73
C LEU A 111 -6.99 -30.40 -7.46
N VAL A 112 -8.04 -29.97 -8.17
CA VAL A 112 -9.41 -30.52 -7.96
C VAL A 112 -9.47 -32.03 -8.22
N PRO A 113 -8.93 -32.57 -9.32
CA PRO A 113 -8.96 -34.02 -9.57
C PRO A 113 -8.05 -34.80 -8.64
N THR A 114 -6.94 -34.21 -8.20
CA THR A 114 -6.02 -34.86 -7.26
C THR A 114 -6.62 -34.92 -5.86
N LEU A 115 -7.27 -33.86 -5.40
CA LEU A 115 -8.03 -33.85 -4.15
C LEU A 115 -9.20 -34.85 -4.21
N GLY A 116 -9.90 -34.94 -5.32
CA GLY A 116 -10.95 -35.96 -5.53
C GLY A 116 -10.40 -37.39 -5.46
N ARG A 117 -9.25 -37.67 -6.10
CA ARG A 117 -8.58 -38.98 -6.01
C ARG A 117 -8.09 -39.29 -4.61
N ILE A 118 -7.56 -38.30 -3.88
CA ILE A 118 -7.14 -38.48 -2.48
C ILE A 118 -8.36 -38.74 -1.58
N ALA A 119 -9.46 -38.02 -1.77
CA ALA A 119 -10.69 -38.24 -1.00
C ALA A 119 -11.22 -39.67 -1.20
N LEU A 120 -11.28 -40.14 -2.45
CA LEU A 120 -11.67 -41.51 -2.77
C LEU A 120 -10.70 -42.54 -2.18
N ALA A 121 -9.38 -42.31 -2.32
CA ALA A 121 -8.38 -43.20 -1.74
C ALA A 121 -8.43 -43.23 -0.20
N VAL A 122 -8.72 -42.11 0.46
CA VAL A 122 -8.88 -42.02 1.92
C VAL A 122 -10.13 -42.77 2.40
N GLU A 123 -11.22 -42.68 1.64
CA GLU A 123 -12.48 -43.39 1.92
C GLU A 123 -12.31 -44.91 1.75
N GLU A 124 -11.54 -45.33 0.73
CA GLU A 124 -11.23 -46.74 0.47
C GLU A 124 -10.16 -47.31 1.43
N SER A 125 -9.27 -46.45 1.94
CA SER A 125 -8.26 -46.81 2.96
C SER A 125 -8.82 -46.86 4.39
N HIS A 126 -10.09 -46.48 4.60
CA HIS A 126 -10.79 -46.60 5.89
C HIS A 126 -11.86 -47.71 5.85
N PRO A 127 -11.48 -49.00 5.96
CA PRO A 127 -12.44 -49.99 6.43
C PRO A 127 -12.70 -49.71 7.92
N ALA A 128 -13.86 -49.15 8.24
CA ALA A 128 -14.43 -49.06 9.59
C ALA A 128 -13.47 -48.59 10.71
N ALA A 129 -13.12 -47.29 10.71
CA ALA A 129 -12.76 -46.60 11.93
C ALA A 129 -13.55 -45.29 11.99
N ALA A 130 -14.66 -45.33 12.72
CA ALA A 130 -15.44 -44.15 13.06
C ALA A 130 -14.60 -43.22 13.97
N GLN A 131 -13.76 -42.39 13.38
CA GLN A 131 -13.33 -41.15 14.00
C GLN A 131 -14.45 -40.13 13.80
N PRO A 132 -14.96 -39.49 14.86
CA PRO A 132 -16.11 -38.61 14.76
C PRO A 132 -15.77 -37.46 13.80
N ALA A 133 -16.63 -37.23 12.81
CA ALA A 133 -16.50 -36.12 11.86
C ALA A 133 -16.39 -34.74 12.54
N ASP A 134 -16.75 -34.67 13.82
CA ASP A 134 -16.66 -33.48 14.67
C ASP A 134 -15.21 -33.01 14.89
N ASP A 135 -14.27 -33.92 15.13
CA ASP A 135 -12.87 -33.58 15.44
C ASP A 135 -12.14 -32.95 14.24
N ARG A 136 -12.36 -33.47 13.02
CA ARG A 136 -11.75 -32.91 11.80
C ARG A 136 -12.36 -31.55 11.45
N ALA A 137 -13.67 -31.41 11.63
CA ALA A 137 -14.36 -30.14 11.39
C ALA A 137 -13.97 -29.07 12.41
N GLU A 138 -13.64 -29.44 13.65
CA GLU A 138 -13.15 -28.53 14.68
C GLU A 138 -11.73 -28.03 14.38
N VAL A 139 -10.82 -28.92 13.95
CA VAL A 139 -9.43 -28.56 13.57
C VAL A 139 -9.40 -27.59 12.39
N ALA A 140 -10.29 -27.74 11.40
CA ALA A 140 -10.40 -26.84 10.25
C ALA A 140 -11.07 -25.50 10.59
N ARG A 141 -12.04 -25.48 11.52
CA ARG A 141 -12.73 -24.26 11.97
C ARG A 141 -11.84 -23.36 12.83
N ARG A 142 -10.89 -23.94 13.58
CA ARG A 142 -10.03 -23.21 14.52
C ARG A 142 -9.16 -22.11 13.89
N PRO A 143 -8.41 -22.32 12.79
CA PRO A 143 -7.66 -21.25 12.14
C PRO A 143 -8.57 -20.18 11.53
N GLN A 144 -9.74 -20.55 11.00
CA GLN A 144 -10.70 -19.59 10.44
C GLN A 144 -11.29 -18.68 11.53
N ALA A 145 -11.60 -19.23 12.69
CA ALA A 145 -12.06 -18.46 13.85
C ALA A 145 -11.00 -17.45 14.32
N LEU A 146 -9.73 -17.86 14.35
CA LEU A 146 -8.60 -16.98 14.70
C LEU A 146 -8.39 -15.86 13.67
N ILE A 147 -8.56 -16.14 12.37
CA ILE A 147 -8.50 -15.11 11.31
C ILE A 147 -9.63 -14.09 11.51
N ALA A 148 -10.86 -14.56 11.74
CA ALA A 148 -12.00 -13.66 11.98
C ALA A 148 -11.81 -12.81 13.24
N GLU A 149 -11.21 -13.37 14.30
CA GLU A 149 -10.88 -12.62 15.51
C GLU A 149 -9.76 -11.59 15.26
N LEU A 150 -8.76 -11.93 14.44
CA LEU A 150 -7.69 -11.02 14.06
C LEU A 150 -8.25 -9.81 13.30
N ASP A 151 -9.17 -10.03 12.37
CA ASP A 151 -9.79 -8.94 11.62
C ASP A 151 -10.63 -8.02 12.53
N ARG A 152 -11.34 -8.59 13.53
CA ARG A 152 -12.03 -7.79 14.55
C ARG A 152 -11.05 -6.99 15.41
N ALA A 153 -9.92 -7.57 15.80
CA ALA A 153 -8.88 -6.88 16.56
C ALA A 153 -8.27 -5.73 15.75
N LYS A 154 -8.02 -5.95 14.45
CA LYS A 154 -7.52 -4.95 13.51
C LYS A 154 -8.52 -3.80 13.32
N ALA A 155 -9.80 -4.11 13.15
CA ALA A 155 -10.86 -3.11 13.02
C ALA A 155 -11.03 -2.28 14.31
N ALA A 156 -10.82 -2.88 15.48
CA ALA A 156 -10.86 -2.21 16.78
C ALA A 156 -9.56 -1.44 17.12
N GLY A 157 -8.52 -1.50 16.26
CA GLY A 157 -7.24 -0.83 16.50
C GLY A 157 -6.44 -1.40 17.67
N ARG A 158 -6.69 -2.66 18.07
CA ARG A 158 -6.03 -3.32 19.21
C ARG A 158 -4.74 -4.01 18.76
N ALA A 159 -3.65 -3.24 18.68
CA ALA A 159 -2.33 -3.73 18.26
C ALA A 159 -1.87 -4.98 19.01
N GLY A 160 -1.95 -4.97 20.35
CA GLY A 160 -1.54 -6.12 21.15
C GLY A 160 -2.31 -7.39 20.85
N ARG A 161 -3.65 -7.30 20.78
CA ARG A 161 -4.48 -8.46 20.46
C ARG A 161 -4.21 -9.01 19.06
N ALA A 162 -3.89 -8.14 18.10
CA ALA A 162 -3.56 -8.56 16.74
C ALA A 162 -2.23 -9.35 16.69
N VAL A 163 -1.21 -8.92 17.44
CA VAL A 163 0.08 -9.64 17.54
C VAL A 163 -0.11 -11.01 18.20
N GLU A 164 -0.85 -11.08 19.30
CA GLU A 164 -1.15 -12.37 19.98
C GLU A 164 -1.87 -13.36 19.06
N LEU A 165 -2.86 -12.89 18.30
CA LEU A 165 -3.63 -13.72 17.38
C LEU A 165 -2.77 -14.19 16.21
N ARG A 166 -1.85 -13.36 15.72
CA ARG A 166 -0.85 -13.78 14.74
C ARG A 166 0.05 -14.87 15.31
N ASP A 167 0.55 -14.72 16.53
CA ASP A 167 1.39 -15.74 17.17
C ASP A 167 0.61 -17.05 17.36
N ALA A 168 -0.68 -16.98 17.71
CA ALA A 168 -1.54 -18.16 17.75
C ALA A 168 -1.71 -18.81 16.36
N LEU A 169 -1.87 -18.02 15.30
CA LEU A 169 -1.97 -18.48 13.91
C LEU A 169 -0.68 -19.11 13.40
N THR A 170 0.49 -18.72 13.92
CA THR A 170 1.75 -19.39 13.60
C THR A 170 1.78 -20.86 14.05
N ARG A 171 0.85 -21.36 14.87
CA ARG A 171 0.77 -22.80 15.14
C ARG A 171 0.07 -23.57 14.02
N HIS A 172 -0.68 -22.89 13.17
CA HIS A 172 -1.55 -23.49 12.15
C HIS A 172 -1.13 -23.12 10.72
N LEU A 173 -0.43 -22.01 10.52
CA LEU A 173 0.00 -21.52 9.21
C LEU A 173 1.51 -21.70 9.00
N ARG A 174 1.92 -22.09 7.79
CA ARG A 174 3.32 -22.29 7.37
C ARG A 174 3.53 -21.76 5.95
N GLY A 175 4.78 -21.47 5.61
CA GLY A 175 5.19 -21.06 4.26
C GLY A 175 4.50 -19.77 3.80
N GLU A 176 3.99 -19.78 2.56
CA GLU A 176 3.43 -18.61 1.89
C GLU A 176 2.21 -18.00 2.62
N ALA A 177 1.38 -18.84 3.26
CA ALA A 177 0.22 -18.35 4.00
C ALA A 177 0.61 -17.53 5.24
N LEU A 178 1.68 -17.93 5.93
CA LEU A 178 2.22 -17.18 7.06
C LEU A 178 2.90 -15.89 6.57
N HIS A 179 3.69 -15.97 5.49
CA HIS A 179 4.35 -14.79 4.93
C HIS A 179 3.35 -13.71 4.49
N ARG A 180 2.24 -14.10 3.86
CA ARG A 180 1.15 -13.19 3.50
C ARG A 180 0.51 -12.54 4.73
N LEU A 181 0.23 -13.33 5.77
CA LEU A 181 -0.31 -12.83 7.04
C LEU A 181 0.63 -11.81 7.68
N ASP A 182 1.93 -12.09 7.72
CA ASP A 182 2.94 -11.22 8.32
C ASP A 182 3.10 -9.91 7.53
N ARG A 183 3.09 -9.99 6.19
CA ARG A 183 3.07 -8.81 5.32
C ARG A 183 1.84 -7.94 5.59
N ASP A 184 0.65 -8.54 5.62
CA ASP A 184 -0.60 -7.82 5.84
C ASP A 184 -0.65 -7.17 7.24
N LEU A 185 -0.11 -7.87 8.25
CA LEU A 185 -0.01 -7.36 9.61
C LEU A 185 0.96 -6.17 9.69
N ALA A 186 2.13 -6.26 9.06
CA ALA A 186 3.12 -5.18 9.03
C ALA A 186 2.55 -3.91 8.38
N LEU A 187 1.89 -4.05 7.22
CA LEU A 187 1.23 -2.93 6.53
C LEU A 187 0.06 -2.34 7.33
N TRP A 188 -0.67 -3.17 8.07
CA TRP A 188 -1.72 -2.69 8.97
C TRP A 188 -1.14 -1.92 10.17
N LEU A 189 -0.11 -2.44 10.83
CA LEU A 189 0.56 -1.78 11.95
C LEU A 189 1.15 -0.43 11.53
N LEU A 190 1.75 -0.34 10.34
CA LEU A 190 2.28 0.91 9.81
C LEU A 190 1.18 1.99 9.70
N ARG A 191 0.03 1.64 9.12
CA ARG A 191 -1.11 2.54 8.99
C ARG A 191 -1.69 2.93 10.35
N LEU A 192 -1.77 1.98 11.30
CA LEU A 192 -2.23 2.26 12.66
C LEU A 192 -1.31 3.26 13.36
N VAL A 193 0.00 3.05 13.28
CA VAL A 193 1.02 3.94 13.85
C VAL A 193 0.93 5.33 13.23
N GLU A 194 0.84 5.42 11.90
CA GLU A 194 0.71 6.69 11.19
C GLU A 194 -0.54 7.46 11.65
N ALA A 195 -1.70 6.79 11.73
CA ALA A 195 -2.93 7.40 12.22
C ALA A 195 -2.79 7.90 13.67
N ARG A 196 -2.15 7.13 14.55
CA ARG A 196 -1.94 7.50 15.96
C ARG A 196 -0.93 8.65 16.13
N VAL A 197 0.08 8.71 15.25
CA VAL A 197 1.01 9.85 15.20
C VAL A 197 0.28 11.12 14.75
N GLN A 198 -0.56 11.04 13.72
CA GLN A 198 -1.34 12.17 13.23
C GLN A 198 -2.33 12.70 14.29
N SER A 199 -2.93 11.80 15.08
CA SER A 199 -3.87 12.17 16.14
C SER A 199 -3.22 12.50 17.49
N ASP A 200 -1.88 12.56 17.57
CA ASP A 200 -1.11 12.70 18.81
C ASP A 200 -1.56 11.71 19.93
N ALA A 201 -1.92 10.48 19.54
CA ALA A 201 -2.44 9.44 20.44
C ALA A 201 -1.45 8.26 20.57
N VAL A 202 -0.15 8.56 20.53
CA VAL A 202 0.93 7.59 20.74
C VAL A 202 1.13 7.41 22.25
N ASP A 203 0.86 6.20 22.74
CA ASP A 203 1.07 5.79 24.12
C ASP A 203 2.21 4.75 24.22
N VAL A 204 2.62 4.47 25.47
CA VAL A 204 3.68 3.49 25.77
C VAL A 204 3.26 2.09 25.34
N GLU A 205 1.97 1.76 25.50
CA GLU A 205 1.43 0.46 25.13
C GLU A 205 1.61 0.19 23.62
N LEU A 206 1.24 1.15 22.77
CA LEU A 206 1.44 1.04 21.32
C LEU A 206 2.92 0.90 20.95
N ALA A 207 3.80 1.66 21.60
CA ALA A 207 5.24 1.57 21.33
C ALA A 207 5.80 0.19 21.68
N ASP A 208 5.40 -0.39 22.82
CA ASP A 208 5.81 -1.74 23.25
C ASP A 208 5.26 -2.82 22.31
N TRP A 209 4.02 -2.69 21.86
CA TRP A 209 3.44 -3.63 20.91
C TRP A 209 4.11 -3.56 19.54
N VAL A 210 4.47 -2.37 19.07
CA VAL A 210 5.22 -2.21 17.82
C VAL A 210 6.63 -2.78 17.96
N ALA A 211 7.30 -2.60 19.10
CA ALA A 211 8.60 -3.24 19.37
C ALA A 211 8.48 -4.76 19.29
N ARG A 212 7.52 -5.34 20.01
CA ARG A 212 7.26 -6.79 20.00
C ARG A 212 6.92 -7.31 18.60
N ALA A 213 6.12 -6.58 17.84
CA ALA A 213 5.78 -6.94 16.47
C ALA A 213 7.01 -6.92 15.56
N VAL A 214 7.86 -5.90 15.69
CA VAL A 214 9.11 -5.79 14.92
C VAL A 214 10.06 -6.94 15.22
N ASP A 215 10.27 -7.27 16.51
CA ASP A 215 11.10 -8.40 16.92
C ASP A 215 10.56 -9.72 16.35
N SER A 216 9.23 -9.87 16.39
CA SER A 216 8.56 -11.09 15.95
C SER A 216 8.46 -11.22 14.42
N LEU A 217 8.51 -10.12 13.66
CA LEU A 217 8.52 -10.11 12.19
C LEU A 217 9.92 -10.33 11.61
N GLY A 218 10.98 -10.21 12.42
CA GLY A 218 12.37 -10.42 11.99
C GLY A 218 12.79 -9.49 10.85
N ASP A 219 13.70 -9.93 10.00
CA ASP A 219 14.32 -9.12 8.92
C ASP A 219 13.43 -8.92 7.68
N MET A 220 12.11 -9.08 7.81
CA MET A 220 11.19 -8.84 6.69
C MET A 220 11.32 -7.40 6.16
N PRO A 221 11.34 -7.20 4.83
CA PRO A 221 11.51 -5.87 4.24
C PRO A 221 10.32 -4.95 4.57
N GLU A 222 9.12 -5.51 4.75
CA GLU A 222 7.92 -4.74 5.10
C GLU A 222 7.91 -4.24 6.55
N ALA A 223 8.70 -4.84 7.44
CA ALA A 223 8.89 -4.39 8.82
C ALA A 223 9.98 -3.28 8.94
N GLU A 224 10.75 -3.03 7.88
CA GLU A 224 11.83 -2.04 7.86
C GLU A 224 11.37 -0.60 8.19
N PRO A 225 10.24 -0.10 7.67
CA PRO A 225 9.74 1.23 8.06
C PRO A 225 9.38 1.30 9.55
N LEU A 226 8.80 0.22 10.11
CA LEU A 226 8.46 0.15 11.53
C LEU A 226 9.72 0.14 12.41
N ARG A 227 10.76 -0.63 12.03
CA ARG A 227 12.08 -0.61 12.69
C ARG A 227 12.66 0.80 12.74
N ARG A 228 12.70 1.50 11.60
CA ARG A 228 13.23 2.87 11.53
C ARG A 228 12.42 3.86 12.36
N ALA A 229 11.11 3.68 12.46
CA ALA A 229 10.22 4.56 13.21
C ALA A 229 10.24 4.29 14.74
N LEU A 230 10.59 3.07 15.18
CA LEU A 230 10.45 2.64 16.57
C LEU A 230 11.15 3.56 17.59
N PRO A 231 12.43 3.99 17.41
CA PRO A 231 13.08 4.88 18.37
C PRO A 231 12.41 6.26 18.50
N ALA A 232 11.74 6.73 17.44
CA ALA A 232 10.99 7.98 17.48
C ALA A 232 9.65 7.80 18.22
N LEU A 233 9.00 6.65 18.05
CA LEU A 233 7.76 6.32 18.76
C LEU A 233 7.98 6.17 20.26
N GLN A 234 9.04 5.47 20.68
CA GLN A 234 9.40 5.31 22.10
C GLN A 234 9.63 6.66 22.78
N ARG A 235 10.45 7.54 22.19
CA ARG A 235 10.69 8.88 22.72
C ARG A 235 9.40 9.71 22.84
N ARG A 236 8.49 9.62 21.88
CA ARG A 236 7.19 10.31 21.93
C ARG A 236 6.30 9.77 23.03
N ALA A 237 6.24 8.44 23.18
CA ALA A 237 5.48 7.78 24.23
C ALA A 237 5.98 8.18 25.63
N GLU A 238 7.29 8.17 25.85
CA GLU A 238 7.94 8.61 27.10
C GLU A 238 7.64 10.09 27.41
N GLN A 239 7.77 10.97 26.42
CA GLN A 239 7.45 12.39 26.58
C GLN A 239 5.98 12.62 26.93
N ARG A 240 5.07 11.81 26.39
CA ARG A 240 3.64 11.90 26.71
C ARG A 240 3.36 11.38 28.11
N ALA A 241 3.94 10.25 28.50
CA ALA A 241 3.85 9.71 29.85
C ALA A 241 4.38 10.71 30.89
N GLY A 242 5.53 11.34 30.63
CA GLY A 242 6.10 12.39 31.48
C GLY A 242 5.20 13.62 31.61
N ARG A 243 4.58 14.08 30.50
CA ARG A 243 3.61 15.19 30.52
C ARG A 243 2.36 14.86 31.34
N GLN A 244 1.84 13.64 31.23
CA GLN A 244 0.68 13.21 32.02
C GLN A 244 1.00 13.09 33.51
N ALA A 245 2.16 12.55 33.87
CA ALA A 245 2.63 12.46 35.25
C ALA A 245 2.81 13.84 35.89
N ALA A 246 3.43 14.79 35.18
CA ALA A 246 3.60 16.17 35.65
C ALA A 246 2.26 16.91 35.81
N GLY A 247 1.30 16.69 34.90
CA GLY A 247 -0.05 17.25 35.00
C GLY A 247 -0.85 16.69 36.18
N HIS A 248 -0.69 15.41 36.50
CA HIS A 248 -1.33 14.77 37.64
C HIS A 248 -0.79 15.31 38.98
N SER A 249 0.52 15.44 39.13
CA SER A 249 1.15 16.03 40.32
C SER A 249 0.77 17.49 40.57
N ARG A 250 0.48 18.26 39.50
CA ARG A 250 0.04 19.65 39.63
C ARG A 250 -1.39 19.77 40.14
N ARG A 251 -2.29 18.86 39.75
CA ARG A 251 -3.68 18.83 40.23
C ARG A 251 -3.82 18.39 41.68
N THR A 252 -2.99 17.45 42.14
CA THR A 252 -3.01 16.98 43.54
C THR A 252 -2.46 18.04 44.51
N SER A 253 -1.54 18.90 44.07
CA SER A 253 -1.03 20.01 44.89
C SER A 253 -2.01 21.19 45.02
N THR A 254 -2.87 21.44 44.04
CA THR A 254 -3.87 22.53 44.10
C THR A 254 -5.10 22.22 44.94
N ASN A 255 -5.35 20.95 45.28
CA ASN A 255 -6.53 20.55 46.08
C ASN A 255 -6.24 20.42 47.59
N ARG A 256 -5.05 20.84 48.06
CA ARG A 256 -4.63 20.79 49.47
C ARG A 256 -4.67 22.14 50.18
N GLY A 257 -5.31 23.14 49.57
CA GLY A 257 -5.37 24.51 50.09
C GLY A 257 -6.76 25.13 49.98
N GLN A 258 -7.75 24.54 50.65
CA GLN A 258 -8.92 25.31 51.12
C GLN A 258 -9.27 24.80 52.54
N PRO A 259 -9.00 25.60 53.59
CA PRO A 259 -9.57 25.39 54.92
C PRO A 259 -11.07 25.72 54.99
#